data_AF-A0A1H8PVZ4-F1
#
_entry.id   AF-A0A1H8PVZ4-F1
#
_cell.length_a   1.000
_cell.length_b   1.000
_cell.length_c   1.000
_cell.angle_alpha   90.00
_cell.angle_beta   90.00
_cell.angle_gamma   90.00
#
_symmetry.space_group_name_H-M   'P 1'
#
loop_
_entity.id
_entity.type
_entity.pdbx_description
1 polymer ?
#
loop_
_entity_poly.entity_id
_entity_poly.type
_entity_poly.pdbx_seq_one_letter_code
_entity_poly.pdbx_strand_id
1 'polypeptide(L)'
;HYDLRLEMDGVLKSWAVTKGPSLNPDDKRLAVHVEDHPLDYGGFEGTIPKGQYGAGAVIVWDRGSWNPVADPDRGYAKGHLEFELSGEKLSGRWHLVRMRGKPGEKRENWLLIKGDDAAARAEGDPDILEQRPESVKTGRMVEDVAKGDVAPKTRALKASPLAPRAKKAALPEFVEPALATLRAAPPTGAQWLHEIKFDGYRLQARIDGSDIRLLTRSGLDWTDRFGAGIVDALRALPAETALLDGELVVETGNGASDFPTLQADLSKGRDDRFLLYVFDLLYLDGYDLRKAPLSDRKAALKKLLDAAPATLRYSDHFDESGALVLRHACRLSLEGIVSKQ
;
A
#
# COMPACT_ATOMS: atom_id res chain seq x y z
N HIS A 1 -18.60 -6.40 11.85
CA HIS A 1 -17.73 -6.57 13.02
C HIS A 1 -16.39 -5.92 12.68
N TYR A 2 -15.56 -5.66 13.68
CA TYR A 2 -14.21 -5.12 13.49
C TYR A 2 -13.21 -6.20 13.84
N ASP A 3 -12.04 -6.17 13.24
CA ASP A 3 -10.95 -7.06 13.60
C ASP A 3 -9.82 -6.26 14.23
N LEU A 4 -9.51 -6.52 15.50
CA LEU A 4 -8.30 -6.01 16.13
C LEU A 4 -7.15 -6.94 15.75
N ARG A 5 -6.05 -6.36 15.26
CA ARG A 5 -4.85 -7.11 14.87
C ARG A 5 -3.63 -6.48 15.53
N LEU A 6 -2.86 -7.29 16.26
CA LEU A 6 -1.61 -6.86 16.90
C LEU A 6 -0.47 -7.72 16.33
N GLU A 7 0.59 -7.07 15.86
CA GLU A 7 1.81 -7.74 15.41
C GLU A 7 2.57 -8.32 16.60
N MET A 8 2.75 -9.64 16.62
CA MET A 8 3.50 -10.39 17.63
C MET A 8 4.00 -11.69 17.01
N ASP A 9 5.24 -12.10 17.32
CA ASP A 9 5.87 -13.31 16.76
C ASP A 9 5.87 -13.41 15.23
N GLY A 10 5.98 -12.26 14.53
CA GLY A 10 6.01 -12.21 13.06
C GLY A 10 4.66 -12.47 12.38
N VAL A 11 3.56 -12.48 13.15
CA VAL A 11 2.18 -12.63 12.65
C VAL A 11 1.26 -11.58 13.26
N LEU A 12 0.06 -11.42 12.69
CA LEU A 12 -1.01 -10.63 13.26
C LEU A 12 -1.93 -11.51 14.12
N LYS A 13 -1.75 -11.44 15.45
CA LYS A 13 -2.73 -11.99 16.38
C LYS A 13 -4.04 -11.25 16.20
N SER A 14 -5.12 -11.98 15.98
CA SER A 14 -6.35 -11.41 15.41
C SER A 14 -7.58 -11.73 16.26
N TRP A 15 -8.42 -10.72 16.48
CA TRP A 15 -9.68 -10.88 17.22
C TRP A 15 -10.84 -10.19 16.52
N ALA A 16 -11.93 -10.93 16.30
CA ALA A 16 -13.19 -10.40 15.82
C ALA A 16 -13.95 -9.72 16.97
N VAL A 17 -13.99 -8.39 16.96
CA VAL A 17 -14.72 -7.53 17.89
C VAL A 17 -16.10 -7.22 17.31
N THR A 18 -17.10 -7.97 17.76
CA THR A 18 -18.45 -7.98 17.15
C THR A 18 -19.11 -6.60 17.08
N LYS A 19 -19.02 -5.83 18.17
CA LYS A 19 -19.57 -4.47 18.31
C LYS A 19 -18.53 -3.35 18.07
N GLY A 20 -17.32 -3.69 17.62
CA GLY A 20 -16.21 -2.75 17.51
C GLY A 20 -15.63 -2.30 18.85
N PRO A 21 -14.52 -1.54 18.83
CA PRO A 21 -13.93 -0.93 20.02
C PRO A 21 -14.88 0.10 20.65
N SER A 22 -14.85 0.26 21.97
CA SER A 22 -15.46 1.42 22.65
C SER A 22 -14.38 2.31 23.23
N LEU A 23 -14.59 3.62 23.21
CA LEU A 23 -13.75 4.54 23.98
C LEU A 23 -14.29 4.74 25.42
N ASN A 24 -15.44 4.15 25.77
CA ASN A 24 -15.92 4.12 27.15
C ASN A 24 -15.24 2.96 27.94
N PRO A 25 -14.53 3.24 29.05
CA PRO A 25 -13.91 2.21 29.88
C PRO A 25 -14.88 1.18 30.49
N ASP A 26 -16.14 1.55 30.67
CA ASP A 26 -17.17 0.65 31.24
C ASP A 26 -17.67 -0.39 30.23
N ASP A 27 -17.44 -0.16 28.93
CA ASP A 27 -17.84 -1.07 27.88
C ASP A 27 -16.86 -2.24 27.71
N LYS A 28 -17.36 -3.45 27.93
CA LYS A 28 -16.63 -4.70 27.70
C LYS A 28 -16.98 -5.27 26.33
N ARG A 29 -16.10 -5.10 25.35
CA ARG A 29 -16.33 -5.55 23.96
C ARG A 29 -15.85 -7.00 23.79
N LEU A 30 -16.76 -7.90 23.45
CA LEU A 30 -16.40 -9.29 23.13
C LEU A 30 -15.50 -9.32 21.89
N ALA A 31 -14.30 -9.87 22.05
CA ALA A 31 -13.26 -10.03 21.06
C ALA A 31 -12.96 -11.52 20.91
N VAL A 32 -13.40 -12.16 19.84
CA VAL A 32 -13.21 -13.61 19.63
C VAL A 32 -11.90 -13.83 18.91
N HIS A 33 -10.97 -14.57 19.51
CA HIS A 33 -9.71 -14.89 18.85
C HIS A 33 -9.96 -15.76 17.62
N VAL A 34 -9.34 -15.40 16.51
CA VAL A 34 -9.47 -16.07 15.22
C VAL A 34 -8.10 -16.50 14.72
N GLU A 35 -8.01 -17.08 13.53
CA GLU A 35 -6.72 -17.52 12.99
C GLU A 35 -5.76 -16.33 12.85
N ASP A 36 -4.48 -16.58 13.12
CA ASP A 36 -3.43 -15.59 12.94
C ASP A 36 -3.29 -15.26 11.45
N HIS A 37 -3.07 -13.98 11.13
CA HIS A 37 -2.93 -13.54 9.75
C HIS A 37 -1.46 -13.19 9.46
N PRO A 38 -0.97 -13.35 8.22
CA PRO A 38 0.32 -12.81 7.83
C PRO A 38 0.33 -11.28 7.91
N LEU A 39 1.52 -10.67 8.07
CA LEU A 39 1.65 -9.22 8.28
C LEU A 39 1.11 -8.38 7.10
N ASP A 40 1.24 -8.89 5.87
CA ASP A 40 0.75 -8.23 4.66
C ASP A 40 -0.78 -8.03 4.65
N TYR A 41 -1.51 -8.88 5.38
CA TYR A 41 -2.97 -8.80 5.50
C TYR A 41 -3.43 -7.55 6.24
N GLY A 42 -2.60 -6.96 7.11
CA GLY A 42 -2.96 -5.77 7.90
C GLY A 42 -3.32 -4.54 7.06
N GLY A 43 -2.89 -4.49 5.80
CA GLY A 43 -3.20 -3.41 4.86
C GLY A 43 -4.33 -3.71 3.87
N PHE A 44 -4.99 -4.86 4.00
CA PHE A 44 -6.00 -5.31 3.04
C PHE A 44 -7.29 -4.48 3.11
N GLU A 45 -7.77 -4.04 1.93
CA GLU A 45 -9.11 -3.49 1.74
C GLU A 45 -9.71 -4.07 0.46
N GLY A 46 -10.97 -4.45 0.51
CA GLY A 46 -11.66 -5.03 -0.63
C GLY A 46 -12.79 -5.97 -0.21
N THR A 47 -13.30 -6.75 -1.15
CA THR A 47 -14.39 -7.68 -0.92
C THR A 47 -13.86 -9.11 -0.85
N ILE A 48 -14.01 -9.74 0.30
CA ILE A 48 -13.63 -11.14 0.52
C ILE A 48 -14.75 -12.04 -0.03
N PRO A 49 -14.43 -13.03 -0.89
CA PRO A 49 -15.42 -13.93 -1.48
C PRO A 49 -16.26 -14.68 -0.44
N LYS A 50 -17.51 -14.97 -0.80
CA LYS A 50 -18.40 -15.79 0.04
C LYS A 50 -17.76 -17.16 0.31
N GLY A 51 -17.88 -17.63 1.56
CA GLY A 51 -17.34 -18.92 2.00
C GLY A 51 -15.93 -18.85 2.57
N GLN A 52 -15.22 -17.74 2.43
CA GLN A 52 -13.96 -17.47 3.12
C GLN A 52 -14.23 -16.84 4.50
N TYR A 53 -13.30 -17.03 5.44
CA TYR A 53 -13.34 -16.31 6.72
C TYR A 53 -13.24 -14.80 6.46
N GLY A 54 -14.10 -14.00 7.09
CA GLY A 54 -14.19 -12.55 6.83
C GLY A 54 -14.95 -12.16 5.57
N ALA A 55 -15.68 -13.08 4.92
CA ALA A 55 -16.47 -12.78 3.72
C ALA A 55 -17.31 -11.50 3.83
N GLY A 56 -17.20 -10.63 2.82
CA GLY A 56 -17.82 -9.31 2.80
C GLY A 56 -16.82 -8.20 2.47
N ALA A 57 -17.29 -6.96 2.48
CA ALA A 57 -16.44 -5.79 2.29
C ALA A 57 -15.63 -5.49 3.54
N VAL A 58 -14.35 -5.17 3.35
CA VAL A 58 -13.37 -4.91 4.40
C VAL A 58 -12.65 -3.61 4.08
N ILE A 59 -12.48 -2.80 5.11
CA ILE A 59 -11.67 -1.57 5.10
C ILE A 59 -10.64 -1.60 6.24
N VAL A 60 -9.56 -0.84 6.08
CA VAL A 60 -8.64 -0.51 7.15
C VAL A 60 -9.26 0.66 7.91
N TRP A 61 -10.03 0.34 8.95
CA TRP A 61 -10.74 1.36 9.74
C TRP A 61 -9.82 2.18 10.64
N ASP A 62 -8.73 1.61 11.13
CA ASP A 62 -7.69 2.31 11.88
C ASP A 62 -6.33 1.63 11.66
N ARG A 63 -5.24 2.38 11.82
CA ARG A 63 -3.87 1.89 11.67
C ARG A 63 -2.93 2.69 12.55
N GLY A 64 -1.93 2.02 13.12
CA GLY A 64 -0.91 2.69 13.91
C GLY A 64 0.09 1.73 14.51
N SER A 65 0.73 2.20 15.58
CA SER A 65 1.62 1.39 16.42
C SER A 65 0.92 0.99 17.72
N TRP A 66 1.37 -0.10 18.31
CA TRP A 66 0.97 -0.52 19.64
C TRP A 66 2.22 -0.74 20.49
N ASN A 67 2.16 -0.36 21.77
CA ASN A 67 3.25 -0.53 22.71
C ASN A 67 2.75 -1.36 23.90
N PRO A 68 3.28 -2.56 24.16
CA PRO A 68 2.88 -3.33 25.31
C PRO A 68 3.41 -2.69 26.60
N VAL A 69 2.60 -2.67 27.66
CA VAL A 69 2.98 -2.10 28.98
C VAL A 69 3.91 -3.05 29.75
N ALA A 70 3.80 -4.36 29.48
CA ALA A 70 4.65 -5.40 30.03
C ALA A 70 5.11 -6.36 28.92
N ASP A 71 5.80 -7.44 29.27
CA ASP A 71 6.17 -8.49 28.32
C ASP A 71 4.92 -9.06 27.59
N PRO A 72 4.80 -8.86 26.26
CA PRO A 72 3.61 -9.23 25.53
C PRO A 72 3.41 -10.74 25.43
N ASP A 73 4.48 -11.52 25.31
CA ASP A 73 4.40 -12.98 25.19
C ASP A 73 3.85 -13.60 26.47
N ARG A 74 4.33 -13.12 27.63
CA ARG A 74 3.83 -13.52 28.94
C ARG A 74 2.39 -13.07 29.17
N GLY A 75 2.06 -11.84 28.77
CA GLY A 75 0.71 -11.29 28.87
C GLY A 75 -0.30 -12.09 28.07
N TYR A 76 0.00 -12.36 26.80
CA TYR A 76 -0.82 -13.18 25.91
C TYR A 76 -1.00 -14.60 26.45
N ALA A 77 0.09 -15.27 26.85
CA ALA A 77 0.02 -16.63 27.40
C ALA A 77 -0.84 -16.71 28.67
N LYS A 78 -0.73 -15.71 29.56
CA LYS A 78 -1.54 -15.60 30.78
C LYS A 78 -3.00 -15.23 30.50
N GLY A 79 -3.30 -14.67 29.33
CA GLY A 79 -4.63 -14.21 28.95
C GLY A 79 -4.95 -12.79 29.40
N HIS A 80 -3.94 -11.93 29.57
CA HIS A 80 -4.11 -10.52 29.88
C HIS A 80 -3.00 -9.70 29.22
N LEU A 81 -3.35 -9.01 28.14
CA LEU A 81 -2.50 -8.01 27.50
C LEU A 81 -2.94 -6.61 27.94
N GLU A 82 -1.97 -5.79 28.28
CA GLU A 82 -2.14 -4.36 28.52
C GLU A 82 -1.18 -3.62 27.59
N PHE A 83 -1.71 -2.66 26.85
CA PHE A 83 -0.97 -1.97 25.81
C PHE A 83 -1.53 -0.58 25.54
N GLU A 84 -0.70 0.27 24.96
CA GLU A 84 -1.09 1.57 24.43
C GLU A 84 -1.19 1.52 22.91
N LEU A 85 -2.27 2.07 22.38
CA LEU A 85 -2.44 2.29 20.95
C LEU A 85 -2.02 3.72 20.59
N SER A 86 -1.37 3.85 19.45
CA SER A 86 -1.11 5.10 18.75
C SER A 86 -1.56 4.94 17.31
N GLY A 87 -2.89 4.86 17.15
CA GLY A 87 -3.60 4.80 15.88
C GLY A 87 -4.07 6.18 15.41
N GLU A 88 -4.58 6.24 14.18
CA GLU A 88 -5.21 7.44 13.62
C GLU A 88 -6.56 7.76 14.27
N LYS A 89 -7.25 6.75 14.82
CA LYS A 89 -8.54 6.90 15.52
C LYS A 89 -8.49 6.46 16.97
N LEU A 90 -7.89 5.31 17.25
CA LEU A 90 -7.76 4.78 18.60
C LEU A 90 -6.42 5.19 19.20
N SER A 91 -6.45 5.69 20.42
CA SER A 91 -5.25 6.02 21.18
C SER A 91 -5.41 5.70 22.67
N GLY A 92 -4.32 5.80 23.42
CA GLY A 92 -4.28 5.55 24.86
C GLY A 92 -4.21 4.07 25.22
N ARG A 93 -4.45 3.76 26.49
CA ARG A 93 -4.36 2.43 27.07
C ARG A 93 -5.59 1.57 26.78
N TRP A 94 -5.33 0.28 26.59
CA TRP A 94 -6.31 -0.77 26.33
C TRP A 94 -5.90 -2.05 27.05
N HIS A 95 -6.91 -2.87 27.34
CA HIS A 95 -6.73 -4.21 27.87
C HIS A 95 -7.40 -5.23 26.96
N LEU A 96 -6.73 -6.36 26.77
CA LEU A 96 -7.31 -7.56 26.18
C LEU A 96 -7.25 -8.70 27.20
N VAL A 97 -8.41 -9.15 27.67
CA VAL A 97 -8.53 -10.10 28.78
C VAL A 97 -9.24 -11.36 28.33
N ARG A 98 -8.56 -12.51 28.36
CA ARG A 98 -9.11 -13.82 28.00
C ARG A 98 -10.10 -14.29 29.05
N MET A 99 -11.29 -14.65 28.62
CA MET A 99 -12.32 -15.23 29.47
C MET A 99 -12.01 -16.69 29.76
N ARG A 100 -12.42 -17.18 30.93
CA ARG A 100 -12.41 -18.63 31.19
C ARG A 100 -13.45 -19.30 30.31
N GLY A 101 -13.02 -20.22 29.46
CA GLY A 101 -13.92 -21.00 28.59
C GLY A 101 -14.86 -21.89 29.41
N LYS A 102 -16.06 -22.15 28.86
CA LYS A 102 -16.97 -23.16 29.41
C LYS A 102 -16.56 -24.57 28.96
N PRO A 103 -16.87 -25.64 29.71
CA PRO A 103 -16.60 -27.01 29.27
C PRO A 103 -17.19 -27.27 27.87
N GLY A 104 -16.35 -27.68 26.91
CA GLY A 104 -16.74 -27.95 25.53
C GLY A 104 -16.66 -26.76 24.56
N GLU A 105 -16.32 -25.55 25.05
CA GLU A 105 -16.14 -24.37 24.21
C GLU A 105 -14.78 -24.42 23.49
N LYS A 106 -14.79 -24.42 22.16
CA LYS A 106 -13.58 -24.45 21.32
C LYS A 106 -13.00 -23.07 21.00
N ARG A 107 -13.76 -21.99 21.25
CA ARG A 107 -13.39 -20.62 20.89
C ARG A 107 -12.76 -19.91 22.08
N GLU A 108 -11.64 -19.26 21.86
CA GLU A 108 -11.01 -18.42 22.88
C GLU A 108 -11.65 -17.02 22.86
N ASN A 109 -12.54 -16.78 23.82
CA ASN A 109 -13.18 -15.47 23.97
C ASN A 109 -12.31 -14.54 24.81
N TRP A 110 -12.15 -13.32 24.33
CA TRP A 110 -11.48 -12.22 25.02
C TRP A 110 -12.43 -11.04 25.19
N LEU A 111 -12.05 -10.11 26.05
CA LEU A 111 -12.69 -8.81 26.21
C LEU A 111 -11.67 -7.73 25.83
N LEU A 112 -12.02 -6.88 24.87
CA LEU A 112 -11.33 -5.62 24.59
C LEU A 112 -11.97 -4.53 25.45
N ILE A 113 -11.16 -3.84 26.25
CA ILE A 113 -11.61 -2.85 27.24
C ILE A 113 -10.72 -1.63 27.13
N LYS A 114 -11.31 -0.44 27.06
CA LYS A 114 -10.56 0.83 27.08
C LYS A 114 -10.06 1.11 28.50
N GLY A 115 -8.81 1.54 28.63
CA GLY A 115 -8.27 2.02 29.90
C GLY A 115 -8.82 3.41 30.24
N ASP A 116 -9.03 3.68 31.52
CA ASP A 116 -9.38 5.02 32.02
C ASP A 116 -8.15 5.95 31.90
N ASP A 117 -8.15 6.81 30.89
CA ASP A 117 -7.08 7.76 30.58
C ASP A 117 -7.62 8.95 29.75
N ALA A 118 -6.73 9.85 29.33
CA ALA A 118 -7.10 11.06 28.61
C ALA A 118 -7.79 10.84 27.25
N ALA A 119 -7.72 9.63 26.68
CA ALA A 119 -8.41 9.27 25.43
C ALA A 119 -9.73 8.53 25.67
N ALA A 120 -10.08 8.24 26.93
CA ALA A 120 -11.38 7.67 27.30
C ALA A 120 -12.52 8.67 27.10
N ARG A 121 -13.71 8.14 26.83
CA ARG A 121 -14.96 8.90 26.67
C ARG A 121 -15.98 8.48 27.72
N ALA A 122 -16.82 9.42 28.13
CA ALA A 122 -17.87 9.17 29.11
C ALA A 122 -19.10 8.51 28.45
N GLU A 123 -19.99 7.96 29.27
CA GLU A 123 -21.29 7.51 28.80
C GLU A 123 -22.08 8.68 28.18
N GLY A 124 -22.59 8.48 26.96
CA GLY A 124 -23.33 9.49 26.21
C GLY A 124 -22.48 10.36 25.26
N ASP A 125 -21.15 10.28 25.34
CA ASP A 125 -20.30 10.87 24.30
C ASP A 125 -20.55 10.19 22.94
N PRO A 126 -20.41 10.92 21.81
CA PRO A 126 -20.68 10.31 20.52
C PRO A 126 -19.76 9.13 20.22
N ASP A 127 -20.31 8.09 19.59
CA ASP A 127 -19.55 6.88 19.25
C ASP A 127 -18.50 7.18 18.17
N ILE A 128 -17.25 6.75 18.40
CA ILE A 128 -16.17 6.89 17.42
C ILE A 128 -16.45 6.11 16.13
N LEU A 129 -17.20 5.00 16.24
CA LEU A 129 -17.58 4.18 15.09
C LEU A 129 -18.52 4.94 14.14
N GLU A 130 -19.35 5.84 14.69
CA GLU A 130 -20.27 6.69 13.93
C GLU A 130 -19.62 8.00 13.47
N GLN A 131 -18.73 8.58 14.30
CA GLN A 131 -18.03 9.82 13.97
C GLN A 131 -16.99 9.64 12.85
N ARG A 132 -16.33 8.49 12.85
CA ARG A 132 -15.21 8.19 11.96
C ARG A 132 -15.40 6.81 11.32
N PRO A 133 -16.47 6.57 10.54
CA PRO A 133 -16.74 5.25 9.96
C PRO A 133 -15.81 4.91 8.79
N GLU A 134 -15.12 5.89 8.21
CA GLU A 134 -14.37 5.79 6.97
C GLU A 134 -13.06 5.00 7.11
N SER A 135 -12.50 4.52 6.00
CA SER A 135 -11.15 3.98 5.97
C SER A 135 -10.09 5.04 6.29
N VAL A 136 -9.08 4.73 7.10
CA VAL A 136 -7.90 5.60 7.26
C VAL A 136 -6.97 5.52 6.05
N LYS A 137 -7.01 4.43 5.30
CA LYS A 137 -6.19 4.21 4.10
C LYS A 137 -6.75 4.94 2.88
N THR A 138 -8.09 4.92 2.70
CA THR A 138 -8.74 5.39 1.46
C THR A 138 -9.86 6.39 1.67
N GLY A 139 -10.31 6.64 2.91
CA GLY A 139 -11.46 7.50 3.20
C GLY A 139 -12.82 6.93 2.78
N ARG A 140 -12.87 5.68 2.28
CA ARG A 140 -14.11 5.02 1.84
C ARG A 140 -14.95 4.51 3.00
N MET A 141 -16.27 4.47 2.84
CA MET A 141 -17.13 3.69 3.73
C MET A 141 -17.13 2.21 3.33
N VAL A 142 -17.43 1.32 4.28
CA VAL A 142 -17.46 -0.13 4.00
C VAL A 142 -18.56 -0.50 3.01
N GLU A 143 -19.65 0.27 2.98
CA GLU A 143 -20.76 0.12 2.04
C GLU A 143 -20.34 0.43 0.60
N ASP A 144 -19.43 1.41 0.41
CA ASP A 144 -18.91 1.77 -0.92
C ASP A 144 -18.07 0.61 -1.47
N VAL A 145 -17.25 -0.01 -0.61
CA VAL A 145 -16.50 -1.22 -0.96
C VAL A 145 -17.44 -2.39 -1.27
N ALA A 146 -18.54 -2.53 -0.52
CA ALA A 146 -19.51 -3.60 -0.71
C ALA A 146 -20.28 -3.51 -2.03
N LYS A 147 -20.55 -2.30 -2.52
CA LYS A 147 -21.24 -2.07 -3.80
C LYS A 147 -20.35 -2.30 -5.02
N GLY A 148 -19.05 -2.50 -4.81
CA GLY A 148 -18.09 -2.50 -5.91
C GLY A 148 -17.99 -1.13 -6.57
N ASP A 149 -18.41 -0.07 -5.87
CA ASP A 149 -18.27 1.29 -6.36
C ASP A 149 -16.77 1.59 -6.46
N VAL A 150 -16.30 1.63 -7.71
CA VAL A 150 -14.94 1.99 -8.08
C VAL A 150 -14.74 3.43 -7.63
N ALA A 151 -14.00 3.60 -6.54
CA ALA A 151 -13.45 4.82 -5.96
C ALA A 151 -14.38 6.06 -5.95
N PRO A 152 -14.73 6.65 -4.79
CA PRO A 152 -15.23 8.02 -4.79
C PRO A 152 -14.17 8.90 -5.48
N LYS A 153 -14.62 9.81 -6.35
CA LYS A 153 -13.79 10.82 -7.02
C LYS A 153 -12.76 11.35 -6.03
N THR A 154 -11.56 10.82 -6.11
CA THR A 154 -10.44 11.29 -5.33
C THR A 154 -10.32 12.74 -5.73
N ARG A 155 -10.39 13.62 -4.73
CA ARG A 155 -10.10 15.03 -4.88
C ARG A 155 -8.71 15.06 -5.51
N ALA A 156 -8.64 15.32 -6.83
CA ALA A 156 -7.43 15.25 -7.64
C ALA A 156 -6.27 15.81 -6.82
N LEU A 157 -5.19 15.04 -6.69
CA LEU A 157 -3.96 15.52 -6.08
C LEU A 157 -3.54 16.73 -6.90
N LYS A 158 -3.87 17.95 -6.43
CA LYS A 158 -3.46 19.16 -7.13
C LYS A 158 -1.95 19.05 -7.28
N ALA A 159 -1.42 18.97 -8.50
CA ALA A 159 0.02 18.85 -8.74
C ALA A 159 0.80 20.07 -8.23
N SER A 160 0.12 21.21 -8.03
CA SER A 160 0.69 22.51 -7.69
C SER A 160 1.51 22.58 -6.38
N PRO A 161 1.23 21.84 -5.29
CA PRO A 161 2.10 21.77 -4.12
C PRO A 161 3.20 20.70 -4.20
N LEU A 162 3.19 19.84 -5.24
CA LEU A 162 4.02 18.64 -5.32
C LEU A 162 5.27 18.82 -6.19
N ALA A 163 5.18 19.65 -7.24
CA ALA A 163 6.31 20.01 -8.09
C ALA A 163 6.28 21.52 -8.40
N PRO A 164 6.97 22.37 -7.61
CA PRO A 164 6.91 23.83 -7.73
C PRO A 164 7.32 24.37 -9.11
N ARG A 165 8.10 23.59 -9.87
CA ARG A 165 8.62 23.94 -11.20
C ARG A 165 7.83 23.31 -12.36
N ALA A 166 6.73 22.62 -12.08
CA ALA A 166 5.86 22.06 -13.11
C ALA A 166 5.14 23.18 -13.89
N LYS A 167 4.91 22.96 -15.19
CA LYS A 167 4.27 23.95 -16.07
C LYS A 167 2.91 23.45 -16.52
N LYS A 168 1.91 24.33 -16.60
CA LYS A 168 0.62 23.95 -17.18
C LYS A 168 0.79 23.50 -18.63
N ALA A 169 0.22 22.36 -18.98
CA ALA A 169 0.26 21.79 -20.33
C ALA A 169 -0.90 20.79 -20.54
N ALA A 170 -1.22 20.49 -21.80
CA ALA A 170 -2.08 19.36 -22.13
C ALA A 170 -1.35 18.03 -21.88
N LEU A 171 -2.12 16.96 -21.62
CA LEU A 171 -1.59 15.60 -21.49
C LEU A 171 -0.89 15.20 -22.80
N PRO A 172 0.41 14.83 -22.76
CA PRO A 172 1.10 14.34 -23.95
C PRO A 172 0.54 12.98 -24.40
N GLU A 173 0.49 12.75 -25.71
CA GLU A 173 0.14 11.43 -26.28
C GLU A 173 1.21 10.38 -25.98
N PHE A 174 2.48 10.78 -26.13
CA PHE A 174 3.63 9.96 -25.83
C PHE A 174 4.85 10.85 -25.60
N VAL A 175 5.78 10.42 -24.75
CA VAL A 175 7.07 11.06 -24.54
C VAL A 175 8.16 10.05 -24.80
N GLU A 176 9.09 10.37 -25.70
CA GLU A 176 10.22 9.50 -26.02
C GLU A 176 11.02 9.18 -24.73
N PRO A 177 11.23 7.88 -24.41
CA PRO A 177 11.84 7.51 -23.14
C PRO A 177 13.28 7.99 -23.02
N ALA A 178 13.63 8.60 -21.88
CA ALA A 178 15.01 8.94 -21.57
C ALA A 178 15.87 7.67 -21.45
N LEU A 179 17.01 7.63 -22.15
CA LEU A 179 17.90 6.47 -22.19
C LEU A 179 19.09 6.64 -21.25
N ALA A 180 19.44 5.55 -20.55
CA ALA A 180 20.65 5.51 -19.75
C ALA A 180 21.87 5.27 -20.64
N THR A 181 23.01 5.86 -20.26
CA THR A 181 24.30 5.56 -20.91
C THR A 181 25.05 4.52 -20.07
N LEU A 182 25.46 3.41 -20.71
CA LEU A 182 26.23 2.38 -20.02
C LEU A 182 27.58 2.94 -19.52
N ARG A 183 27.91 2.62 -18.27
CA ARG A 183 29.15 2.99 -17.59
C ARG A 183 29.65 1.82 -16.75
N ALA A 184 30.96 1.70 -16.61
CA ALA A 184 31.59 0.65 -15.82
C ALA A 184 31.46 0.85 -14.31
N ALA A 185 31.27 2.10 -13.86
CA ALA A 185 31.09 2.44 -12.46
C ALA A 185 30.01 3.52 -12.30
N PRO A 186 29.24 3.50 -11.20
CA PRO A 186 28.28 4.55 -10.91
C PRO A 186 29.00 5.87 -10.63
N PRO A 187 28.39 7.00 -11.01
CA PRO A 187 28.94 8.32 -10.72
C PRO A 187 28.94 8.61 -9.22
N THR A 188 29.71 9.62 -8.81
CA THR A 188 29.84 10.07 -7.42
C THR A 188 29.22 11.46 -7.22
N GLY A 189 28.85 11.74 -5.97
CA GLY A 189 28.30 13.03 -5.52
C GLY A 189 26.81 12.98 -5.19
N ALA A 190 26.39 13.87 -4.30
CA ALA A 190 25.02 13.92 -3.73
C ALA A 190 23.93 14.34 -4.74
N GLN A 191 24.33 14.75 -5.94
CA GLN A 191 23.41 15.07 -7.03
C GLN A 191 22.87 13.84 -7.77
N TRP A 192 23.32 12.63 -7.41
CA TRP A 192 22.90 11.39 -8.05
C TRP A 192 22.00 10.58 -7.12
N LEU A 193 20.89 10.11 -7.68
CA LEU A 193 20.03 9.10 -7.07
C LEU A 193 20.32 7.77 -7.76
N HIS A 194 20.37 6.69 -6.99
CA HIS A 194 20.62 5.35 -7.52
C HIS A 194 19.38 4.48 -7.34
N GLU A 195 18.90 3.85 -8.41
CA GLU A 195 17.74 2.95 -8.40
C GLU A 195 18.15 1.55 -8.83
N ILE A 196 17.41 0.52 -8.41
CA ILE A 196 17.58 -0.84 -8.93
C ILE A 196 17.22 -0.85 -10.43
N LYS A 197 18.06 -1.49 -11.25
CA LYS A 197 17.73 -1.77 -12.64
C LYS A 197 16.80 -2.98 -12.67
N PHE A 198 15.60 -2.79 -13.18
CA PHE A 198 14.67 -3.86 -13.49
C PHE A 198 14.91 -4.39 -14.90
N ASP A 199 14.61 -5.67 -15.12
CA ASP A 199 14.65 -6.31 -16.43
C ASP A 199 13.24 -6.77 -16.82
N GLY A 200 12.68 -6.13 -17.85
CA GLY A 200 11.25 -6.19 -18.13
C GLY A 200 10.87 -5.58 -19.47
N TYR A 201 9.60 -5.19 -19.58
CA TYR A 201 9.14 -4.31 -20.65
C TYR A 201 8.98 -2.89 -20.13
N ARG A 202 9.76 -1.95 -20.67
CA ARG A 202 9.56 -0.53 -20.40
C ARG A 202 8.24 -0.04 -21.01
N LEU A 203 7.41 0.54 -20.15
CA LEU A 203 6.08 1.04 -20.50
C LEU A 203 5.91 2.49 -20.05
N GLN A 204 5.21 3.25 -20.88
CA GLN A 204 4.64 4.53 -20.50
C GLN A 204 3.14 4.34 -20.26
N ALA A 205 2.69 4.51 -19.02
CA ALA A 205 1.28 4.42 -18.67
C ALA A 205 0.64 5.80 -18.78
N ARG A 206 -0.27 5.94 -19.75
CA ARG A 206 -1.06 7.16 -19.97
C ARG A 206 -2.45 6.97 -19.35
N ILE A 207 -2.81 7.90 -18.48
CA ILE A 207 -4.11 7.95 -17.80
C ILE A 207 -4.85 9.19 -18.31
N ASP A 208 -6.05 8.99 -18.85
CA ASP A 208 -6.93 10.05 -19.35
C ASP A 208 -8.37 9.73 -18.95
N GLY A 209 -8.69 10.09 -17.71
CA GLY A 209 -9.89 9.63 -17.02
C GLY A 209 -9.94 8.11 -16.96
N SER A 210 -10.92 7.52 -17.63
CA SER A 210 -11.08 6.06 -17.70
C SER A 210 -10.31 5.38 -18.82
N ASP A 211 -9.78 6.15 -19.80
CA ASP A 211 -8.95 5.65 -20.90
C ASP A 211 -7.51 5.46 -20.38
N ILE A 212 -7.12 4.20 -20.22
CA ILE A 212 -5.79 3.81 -19.75
C ILE A 212 -5.06 3.16 -20.90
N ARG A 213 -3.86 3.66 -21.22
CA ARG A 213 -3.00 3.07 -22.24
C ARG A 213 -1.63 2.72 -21.70
N LEU A 214 -1.15 1.53 -22.06
CA LEU A 214 0.19 1.04 -21.78
C LEU A 214 1.00 1.05 -23.08
N LEU A 215 1.82 2.09 -23.25
CA LEU A 215 2.59 2.32 -24.46
C LEU A 215 3.98 1.72 -24.31
N THR A 216 4.44 0.93 -25.29
CA THR A 216 5.80 0.39 -25.29
C THR A 216 6.85 1.49 -25.44
N ARG A 217 8.13 1.12 -25.30
CA ARG A 217 9.28 2.00 -25.59
C ARG A 217 9.19 2.74 -26.94
N SER A 218 8.53 2.16 -27.95
CA SER A 218 8.35 2.78 -29.28
C SER A 218 6.98 3.42 -29.49
N GLY A 219 6.16 3.55 -28.43
CA GLY A 219 4.84 4.16 -28.48
C GLY A 219 3.72 3.26 -29.00
N LEU A 220 3.93 1.94 -29.09
CA LEU A 220 2.86 1.02 -29.49
C LEU A 220 1.93 0.75 -28.31
N ASP A 221 0.63 0.81 -28.53
CA ASP A 221 -0.36 0.47 -27.52
C ASP A 221 -0.43 -1.05 -27.33
N TRP A 222 0.01 -1.51 -26.15
CA TRP A 222 0.00 -2.91 -25.73
C TRP A 222 -0.93 -3.16 -24.54
N THR A 223 -1.89 -2.27 -24.29
CA THR A 223 -2.82 -2.34 -23.14
C THR A 223 -3.47 -3.71 -23.02
N ASP A 224 -4.00 -4.25 -24.11
CA ASP A 224 -4.71 -5.55 -24.12
C ASP A 224 -3.80 -6.76 -23.85
N ARG A 225 -2.47 -6.59 -23.89
CA ARG A 225 -1.51 -7.69 -23.64
C ARG A 225 -1.21 -7.91 -22.17
N PHE A 226 -1.48 -6.93 -21.31
CA PHE A 226 -1.02 -6.94 -19.92
C PHE A 226 -2.14 -7.20 -18.90
N GLY A 227 -3.32 -7.57 -19.38
CA GLY A 227 -4.43 -7.95 -18.52
C GLY A 227 -5.15 -6.78 -17.86
N ALA A 228 -6.28 -7.09 -17.23
CA ALA A 228 -7.08 -6.08 -16.54
C ALA A 228 -6.40 -5.58 -15.24
N GLY A 229 -5.59 -6.41 -14.58
CA GLY A 229 -5.04 -6.09 -13.25
C GLY A 229 -4.18 -4.82 -13.19
N ILE A 230 -3.29 -4.62 -14.16
CA ILE A 230 -2.46 -3.41 -14.24
C ILE A 230 -3.32 -2.19 -14.62
N VAL A 231 -4.22 -2.37 -15.60
CA VAL A 231 -5.10 -1.32 -16.09
C VAL A 231 -6.04 -0.81 -15.00
N ASP A 232 -6.65 -1.72 -14.25
CA ASP A 232 -7.54 -1.41 -13.13
C ASP A 232 -6.79 -0.72 -11.99
N ALA A 233 -5.55 -1.15 -11.72
CA ALA A 233 -4.72 -0.51 -10.71
C ALA A 233 -4.31 0.92 -11.11
N LEU A 234 -4.00 1.16 -12.38
CA LEU A 234 -3.74 2.51 -12.90
C LEU A 234 -4.99 3.38 -12.85
N ARG A 235 -6.15 2.82 -13.22
CA ARG A 235 -7.44 3.53 -13.15
C ARG A 235 -7.83 3.92 -11.72
N ALA A 236 -7.38 3.16 -10.73
CA ALA A 236 -7.64 3.43 -9.31
C ALA A 236 -6.74 4.55 -8.72
N LEU A 237 -5.73 5.03 -9.45
CA LEU A 237 -4.86 6.10 -8.96
C LEU A 237 -5.63 7.41 -8.77
N PRO A 238 -5.25 8.24 -7.78
CA PRO A 238 -5.90 9.53 -7.52
C PRO A 238 -5.46 10.63 -8.49
N ALA A 239 -5.59 10.38 -9.79
CA ALA A 239 -5.27 11.29 -10.88
C ALA A 239 -6.36 11.26 -11.95
N GLU A 240 -6.74 12.42 -12.48
CA GLU A 240 -7.63 12.54 -13.64
C GLU A 240 -6.83 12.34 -14.94
N THR A 241 -5.63 12.92 -15.01
CA THR A 241 -4.73 12.75 -16.15
C THR A 241 -3.30 12.56 -15.66
N ALA A 242 -2.59 11.56 -16.18
CA ALA A 242 -1.20 11.31 -15.80
C ALA A 242 -0.41 10.64 -16.91
N LEU A 243 0.91 10.82 -16.88
CA LEU A 243 1.85 10.08 -17.72
C LEU A 243 3.01 9.58 -16.87
N LEU A 244 3.07 8.26 -16.71
CA LEU A 244 4.02 7.54 -15.85
C LEU A 244 5.02 6.78 -16.72
N ASP A 245 6.27 6.68 -16.29
CA ASP A 245 7.30 5.84 -16.92
C ASP A 245 7.71 4.74 -15.94
N GLY A 246 7.72 3.50 -16.43
CA GLY A 246 7.91 2.32 -15.59
C GLY A 246 8.37 1.07 -16.33
N GLU A 247 8.65 0.03 -15.57
CA GLU A 247 9.07 -1.29 -16.06
C GLU A 247 8.07 -2.35 -15.60
N LEU A 248 7.46 -3.06 -16.55
CA LEU A 248 6.64 -4.23 -16.25
C LEU A 248 7.54 -5.45 -16.05
N VAL A 249 7.37 -6.14 -14.93
CA VAL A 249 8.18 -7.28 -14.53
C VAL A 249 7.33 -8.44 -14.01
N VAL A 250 7.96 -9.60 -13.95
CA VAL A 250 7.57 -10.69 -13.04
C VAL A 250 8.73 -10.87 -12.06
N GLU A 251 8.43 -11.03 -10.78
CA GLU A 251 9.44 -11.31 -9.75
C GLU A 251 9.61 -12.81 -9.52
N THR A 252 10.82 -13.20 -9.16
CA THR A 252 11.10 -14.51 -8.55
C THR A 252 10.81 -14.45 -7.04
N GLY A 253 10.86 -15.61 -6.36
CA GLY A 253 10.62 -15.68 -4.91
C GLY A 253 11.61 -14.89 -4.03
N ASN A 254 12.69 -14.33 -4.60
CA ASN A 254 13.63 -13.45 -3.89
C ASN A 254 13.46 -11.95 -4.21
N GLY A 255 12.45 -11.58 -5.01
CA GLY A 255 12.16 -10.20 -5.42
C GLY A 255 12.94 -9.68 -6.62
N ALA A 256 13.82 -10.48 -7.24
CA ALA A 256 14.49 -10.12 -8.49
C ALA A 256 13.54 -10.26 -9.69
N SER A 257 13.64 -9.34 -10.66
CA SER A 257 12.91 -9.43 -11.93
C SER A 257 13.41 -10.58 -12.81
N ASP A 258 12.50 -11.34 -13.42
CA ASP A 258 12.77 -12.48 -14.29
C ASP A 258 12.12 -12.28 -15.66
N PHE A 259 12.91 -11.74 -16.60
CA PHE A 259 12.46 -11.45 -17.95
C PHE A 259 12.06 -12.70 -18.76
N PRO A 260 12.81 -13.83 -18.74
CA PRO A 260 12.35 -15.07 -19.37
C PRO A 260 10.97 -15.53 -18.89
N THR A 261 10.72 -15.47 -17.57
CA THR A 261 9.41 -15.83 -17.01
C THR A 261 8.33 -14.83 -17.45
N LEU A 262 8.61 -13.52 -17.44
CA LEU A 262 7.69 -12.50 -17.98
C LEU A 262 7.31 -12.79 -19.44
N GLN A 263 8.26 -13.13 -20.30
CA GLN A 263 8.00 -13.47 -21.70
C GLN A 263 7.12 -14.72 -21.85
N ALA A 264 7.38 -15.74 -21.02
CA ALA A 264 6.62 -16.97 -21.01
C ALA A 264 5.17 -16.76 -20.55
N ASP A 265 4.96 -15.94 -19.52
CA ASP A 265 3.62 -15.58 -19.02
C ASP A 265 2.86 -14.75 -20.05
N LEU A 266 3.50 -13.72 -20.62
CA LEU A 266 2.91 -12.88 -21.66
C LEU A 266 2.46 -13.70 -22.88
N SER A 267 3.30 -14.65 -23.32
CA SER A 267 3.00 -15.53 -24.45
C SER A 267 1.81 -16.47 -24.18
N LYS A 268 1.56 -16.80 -22.91
CA LYS A 268 0.44 -17.65 -22.47
C LYS A 268 -0.81 -16.86 -22.09
N GLY A 269 -0.77 -15.52 -22.14
CA GLY A 269 -1.85 -14.66 -21.67
C GLY A 269 -2.07 -14.74 -20.15
N ARG A 270 -1.02 -15.07 -19.39
CA ARG A 270 -1.06 -15.11 -17.93
C ARG A 270 -0.62 -13.75 -17.38
N ASP A 271 -1.49 -13.08 -16.63
CA ASP A 271 -1.31 -11.70 -16.17
C ASP A 271 -1.32 -11.53 -14.63
N ASP A 272 -1.67 -12.58 -13.87
CA ASP A 272 -1.82 -12.56 -12.40
C ASP A 272 -0.54 -12.24 -11.62
N ARG A 273 0.62 -12.33 -12.28
CA ARG A 273 1.95 -12.09 -11.67
C ARG A 273 2.62 -10.81 -12.13
N PHE A 274 1.98 -10.03 -13.00
CA PHE A 274 2.58 -8.81 -13.51
C PHE A 274 2.60 -7.71 -12.46
N LEU A 275 3.76 -7.08 -12.33
CA LEU A 275 4.00 -5.91 -11.49
C LEU A 275 4.54 -4.79 -12.37
N LEU A 276 4.07 -3.57 -12.16
CA LEU A 276 4.61 -2.38 -12.81
C LEU A 276 5.40 -1.54 -11.80
N TYR A 277 6.71 -1.53 -11.95
CA TYR A 277 7.60 -0.63 -11.21
C TYR A 277 7.65 0.72 -11.91
N VAL A 278 7.00 1.72 -11.31
CA VAL A 278 6.97 3.09 -11.82
C VAL A 278 8.12 3.88 -11.23
N PHE A 279 8.93 4.49 -12.08
CA PHE A 279 10.17 5.17 -11.69
C PHE A 279 10.23 6.65 -12.09
N ASP A 280 9.27 7.16 -12.86
CA ASP A 280 9.16 8.59 -13.15
C ASP A 280 7.70 9.03 -13.36
N LEU A 281 7.42 10.31 -13.08
CA LEU A 281 6.14 10.98 -13.31
C LEU A 281 6.38 12.16 -14.23
N LEU A 282 5.93 12.04 -15.49
CA LEU A 282 6.18 13.02 -16.54
C LEU A 282 5.10 14.10 -16.60
N TYR A 283 3.87 13.75 -16.23
CA TYR A 283 2.69 14.62 -16.27
C TYR A 283 1.69 14.24 -15.18
N LEU A 284 1.03 15.23 -14.58
CA LEU A 284 -0.06 15.04 -13.63
C LEU A 284 -1.06 16.21 -13.66
N ASP A 285 -2.34 15.90 -13.86
CA ASP A 285 -3.51 16.77 -13.66
C ASP A 285 -3.34 18.21 -14.19
N GLY A 286 -3.01 18.34 -15.47
CA GLY A 286 -2.84 19.65 -16.12
C GLY A 286 -1.41 20.19 -16.12
N TYR A 287 -0.44 19.47 -15.53
CA TYR A 287 0.93 19.94 -15.35
C TYR A 287 1.96 18.98 -15.96
N ASP A 288 2.86 19.52 -16.78
CA ASP A 288 4.07 18.87 -17.28
C ASP A 288 5.20 19.01 -16.25
N LEU A 289 5.70 17.86 -15.80
CA LEU A 289 6.74 17.76 -14.78
C LEU A 289 8.14 17.56 -15.39
N ARG A 290 8.29 17.34 -16.71
CA ARG A 290 9.57 16.95 -17.34
C ARG A 290 10.70 17.98 -17.17
N LYS A 291 10.36 19.24 -16.89
CA LYS A 291 11.33 20.32 -16.61
C LYS A 291 11.55 20.55 -15.11
N ALA A 292 10.83 19.86 -14.24
CA ALA A 292 11.07 19.86 -12.80
C ALA A 292 12.25 18.94 -12.44
N PRO A 293 12.98 19.24 -11.35
CA PRO A 293 14.02 18.37 -10.79
C PRO A 293 13.50 16.95 -10.57
N LEU A 294 14.36 15.95 -10.76
CA LEU A 294 14.00 14.55 -10.57
C LEU A 294 13.45 14.29 -9.16
N SER A 295 14.04 14.89 -8.13
CA SER A 295 13.58 14.82 -6.74
C SER A 295 12.10 15.19 -6.59
N ASP A 296 11.66 16.26 -7.26
CA ASP A 296 10.29 16.76 -7.20
C ASP A 296 9.34 15.77 -7.90
N ARG A 297 9.76 15.21 -9.04
CA ARG A 297 8.99 14.20 -9.78
C ARG A 297 8.84 12.92 -8.96
N LYS A 298 9.92 12.46 -8.32
CA LYS A 298 9.90 11.28 -7.45
C LYS A 298 9.03 11.49 -6.21
N ALA A 299 9.10 12.67 -5.57
CA ALA A 299 8.25 12.99 -4.43
C ALA A 299 6.75 13.03 -4.80
N ALA A 300 6.42 13.61 -5.96
CA ALA A 300 5.06 13.61 -6.49
C ALA A 300 4.59 12.19 -6.86
N LEU A 301 5.43 11.40 -7.52
CA LEU A 301 5.17 10.01 -7.87
C LEU A 301 4.90 9.15 -6.62
N LYS A 302 5.75 9.28 -5.60
CA LYS A 302 5.60 8.53 -4.35
C LYS A 302 4.22 8.78 -3.74
N LYS A 303 3.82 10.06 -3.63
CA LYS A 303 2.51 10.44 -3.09
C LYS A 303 1.34 9.95 -3.94
N LEU A 304 1.49 9.96 -5.27
CA LEU A 304 0.48 9.39 -6.17
C LEU A 304 0.28 7.89 -5.94
N LEU A 305 1.36 7.18 -5.60
CA LEU A 305 1.36 5.73 -5.39
C LEU A 305 1.15 5.28 -3.94
N ASP A 306 1.06 6.18 -2.95
CA ASP A 306 0.95 5.82 -1.53
C ASP A 306 -0.27 4.92 -1.23
N ALA A 307 -1.36 5.05 -2.00
CA ALA A 307 -2.58 4.23 -1.90
C ALA A 307 -2.76 3.25 -3.08
N ALA A 308 -1.75 3.09 -3.95
CA ALA A 308 -1.87 2.25 -5.12
C ALA A 308 -1.97 0.75 -4.75
N PRO A 309 -2.68 -0.06 -5.56
CA PRO A 309 -2.67 -1.50 -5.39
C PRO A 309 -1.26 -2.09 -5.48
N ALA A 310 -1.08 -3.27 -4.90
CA ALA A 310 0.23 -3.92 -4.83
C ALA A 310 0.85 -4.22 -6.21
N THR A 311 0.04 -4.27 -7.26
CA THR A 311 0.50 -4.45 -8.64
C THR A 311 1.26 -3.25 -9.20
N LEU A 312 1.10 -2.05 -8.61
CA LEU A 312 1.87 -0.86 -8.92
C LEU A 312 2.89 -0.59 -7.81
N ARG A 313 4.16 -0.54 -8.18
CA ARG A 313 5.27 -0.35 -7.24
C ARG A 313 5.99 0.95 -7.54
N TYR A 314 6.23 1.76 -6.52
CA TYR A 314 7.17 2.86 -6.63
C TYR A 314 8.59 2.31 -6.66
N SER A 315 9.37 2.65 -7.69
CA SER A 315 10.81 2.38 -7.73
C SER A 315 11.53 3.34 -6.78
N ASP A 316 11.90 2.83 -5.61
CA ASP A 316 12.64 3.64 -4.65
C ASP A 316 14.07 3.92 -5.10
N HIS A 317 14.73 4.82 -4.39
CA HIS A 317 16.10 5.24 -4.66
C HIS A 317 16.91 5.30 -3.39
N PHE A 318 18.22 5.23 -3.58
CA PHE A 318 19.23 5.25 -2.54
C PHE A 318 20.01 6.56 -2.61
N ASP A 319 20.13 7.23 -1.47
CA ASP A 319 20.93 8.44 -1.27
C ASP A 319 22.38 8.10 -0.82
N GLU A 320 22.73 6.81 -0.78
CA GLU A 320 24.07 6.31 -0.49
C GLU A 320 25.00 6.34 -1.70
N SER A 321 26.29 6.06 -1.46
CA SER A 321 27.26 5.89 -2.54
C SER A 321 26.81 4.85 -3.56
N GLY A 322 26.70 5.21 -4.84
CA GLY A 322 26.33 4.27 -5.89
C GLY A 322 27.20 3.02 -5.95
N ALA A 323 28.47 3.09 -5.55
CA ALA A 323 29.34 1.91 -5.46
C ALA A 323 28.89 0.92 -4.37
N LEU A 324 28.36 1.43 -3.25
CA LEU A 324 27.73 0.64 -2.20
C LEU A 324 26.47 -0.06 -2.76
N VAL A 325 25.58 0.72 -3.37
CA VAL A 325 24.30 0.23 -3.92
C VAL A 325 24.53 -0.84 -4.98
N LEU A 326 25.43 -0.59 -5.95
CA LEU A 326 25.80 -1.57 -6.98
C LEU A 326 26.33 -2.86 -6.37
N ARG A 327 27.20 -2.76 -5.36
CA ARG A 327 27.74 -3.95 -4.68
C ARG A 327 26.65 -4.76 -3.99
N HIS A 328 25.65 -4.13 -3.39
CA HIS A 328 24.51 -4.83 -2.79
C HIS A 328 23.60 -5.44 -3.85
N ALA A 329 23.31 -4.72 -4.94
CA ALA A 329 22.56 -5.25 -6.08
C ALA A 329 23.20 -6.52 -6.65
N CYS A 330 24.53 -6.51 -6.85
CA CYS A 330 25.26 -7.70 -7.31
C CYS A 330 25.19 -8.87 -6.31
N ARG A 331 25.22 -8.63 -4.99
CA ARG A 331 25.10 -9.71 -3.99
C ARG A 331 23.72 -10.35 -3.96
N LEU A 332 22.69 -9.57 -4.28
CA LEU A 332 21.31 -10.03 -4.39
C LEU A 332 21.00 -10.60 -5.80
N SER A 333 22.01 -10.72 -6.66
CA SER A 333 21.88 -11.15 -8.05
C SER A 333 20.87 -10.32 -8.85
N LEU A 334 20.74 -9.04 -8.51
CA LEU A 334 19.97 -8.07 -9.29
C LEU A 334 20.76 -7.65 -10.54
N GLU A 335 20.03 -7.28 -11.57
CA GLU A 335 20.57 -6.92 -12.89
C GLU A 335 21.55 -5.73 -12.85
N GLY A 336 21.35 -4.79 -11.93
CA GLY A 336 22.26 -3.67 -11.71
C GLY A 336 21.57 -2.46 -11.09
N ILE A 337 22.12 -1.28 -11.38
CA ILE A 337 21.55 0.00 -10.95
C ILE A 337 21.46 1.01 -12.08
N VAL A 338 20.52 1.94 -11.99
CA VAL A 338 20.41 3.13 -12.84
C VAL A 338 20.70 4.35 -11.98
N SER A 339 21.66 5.17 -12.40
CA SER A 339 21.98 6.44 -11.72
C SER A 339 21.35 7.60 -12.46
N LYS A 340 20.61 8.44 -11.76
CA LYS A 340 19.85 9.56 -12.31
C LYS A 340 20.24 10.86 -11.59
N GLN A 341 20.30 11.95 -12.34
CA GLN A 341 20.62 13.30 -11.86
C GLN A 341 19.37 14.18 -11.85
#